data_AF-A0A376P0S4-F1
#
_entry.id   AF-A0A376P0S4-F1
#
_cell.length_a   1.000
_cell.length_b   1.000
_cell.length_c   1.000
_cell.angle_alpha   90.00
_cell.angle_beta   90.00
_cell.angle_gamma   90.00
#
_symmetry.space_group_name_H-M   'P 1'
#
loop_
_entity.id
_entity.type
_entity.pdbx_description
1 polymer ?
#
loop_
_entity_poly.entity_id
_entity_poly.type
_entity_poly.pdbx_seq_one_letter_code
_entity_poly.pdbx_strand_id
1 'polypeptide(L)'
;MSVDETDERLSRLDWSREQRLALVNAIVETGVRVPSMCLSAHRRFPLGSEDDAVRAQGLEIMRKAIQFAQDVGIRVIQLAGYDVYYQEANNETRRRFRDGLKEALRWRAARR
;
A
#
# COMPACT_ATOMS: atom_id res chain seq x y z
N MET A 1 5.00 10.43 1.62
CA MET A 1 5.71 9.46 0.77
C MET A 1 4.79 8.98 -0.35
N SER A 2 5.33 8.62 -1.52
CA SER A 2 4.55 8.04 -2.63
C SER A 2 5.02 6.62 -2.93
N VAL A 3 4.07 5.70 -3.13
CA VAL A 3 4.25 4.37 -3.72
C VAL A 3 3.22 4.27 -4.85
N ASP A 4 3.68 4.49 -6.09
CA ASP A 4 2.83 4.46 -7.28
C ASP A 4 3.10 3.21 -8.13
N GLU A 5 2.58 3.17 -9.35
CA GLU A 5 2.66 2.01 -10.25
C GLU A 5 4.04 1.76 -10.86
N THR A 6 5.00 2.67 -10.65
CA THR A 6 6.37 2.53 -11.16
C THR A 6 7.19 1.56 -10.30
N ASP A 7 8.00 0.73 -10.95
CA ASP A 7 8.82 -0.28 -10.26
C ASP A 7 9.81 0.38 -9.28
N GLU A 8 10.33 1.56 -9.62
CA GLU A 8 11.19 2.36 -8.73
C GLU A 8 10.51 2.67 -7.40
N ARG A 9 9.27 3.17 -7.42
CA ARG A 9 8.56 3.53 -6.18
C ARG A 9 7.97 2.32 -5.45
N LEU A 10 7.58 1.28 -6.17
CA LEU A 10 7.16 0.00 -5.59
C LEU A 10 8.29 -0.64 -4.80
N SER A 11 9.54 -0.57 -5.29
CA SER A 11 10.71 -1.17 -4.64
C SER A 11 10.95 -0.66 -3.21
N ARG A 12 10.39 0.50 -2.84
CA ARG A 12 10.44 1.03 -1.46
C ARG A 12 9.82 0.07 -0.45
N LEU A 13 8.80 -0.68 -0.85
CA LEU A 13 8.14 -1.67 0.00
C LEU A 13 9.06 -2.87 0.31
N ASP A 14 10.11 -3.06 -0.47
CA ASP A 14 11.13 -4.10 -0.33
C ASP A 14 12.45 -3.57 0.26
N TRP A 15 12.47 -2.33 0.76
CA TRP A 15 13.63 -1.79 1.44
C TRP A 15 14.11 -2.67 2.59
N SER A 16 15.43 -2.77 2.71
CA SER A 16 16.08 -3.42 3.83
C SER A 16 15.79 -2.69 5.14
N ARG A 17 16.09 -3.34 6.27
CA ARG A 17 15.95 -2.73 7.59
C ARG A 17 16.80 -1.45 7.71
N GLU A 18 18.00 -1.48 7.17
CA GLU A 18 18.97 -0.37 7.20
C GLU A 18 18.42 0.83 6.41
N GLN A 19 17.84 0.61 5.23
CA GLN A 19 17.22 1.67 4.43
C GLN A 19 16.02 2.31 5.15
N ARG A 20 15.20 1.51 5.83
CA ARG A 20 14.07 2.00 6.63
C ARG A 20 14.55 2.83 7.83
N LEU A 21 15.56 2.35 8.54
CA LEU A 21 16.17 3.09 9.66
C LEU A 21 16.83 4.39 9.21
N ALA A 22 17.48 4.41 8.04
CA ALA A 22 18.05 5.63 7.47
C ALA A 22 16.97 6.71 7.25
N LEU A 23 15.78 6.33 6.76
CA LEU A 23 14.66 7.26 6.64
C LEU A 23 14.20 7.79 8.00
N VAL A 24 14.06 6.91 9.00
CA VAL A 24 13.66 7.32 10.36
C VAL A 24 14.68 8.30 10.95
N ASN A 25 15.97 8.01 10.81
CA ASN A 25 17.04 8.89 11.29
C ASN A 25 16.99 10.25 10.60
N ALA A 26 16.82 10.30 9.28
CA ALA A 26 16.68 11.56 8.55
C ALA A 26 15.47 12.39 9.02
N ILE A 27 14.34 11.74 9.33
CA ILE A 27 13.16 12.41 9.90
C ILE A 27 13.47 13.03 11.28
N VAL A 28 14.23 12.31 12.12
CA VAL A 28 14.63 12.78 13.44
C VAL A 28 15.63 13.93 13.35
N GLU A 29 16.64 13.80 12.50
CA GLU A 29 17.71 14.77 12.31
C GLU A 29 17.19 16.11 11.74
N THR A 30 16.33 16.04 10.73
CA THR A 30 15.83 17.24 10.05
C THR A 30 14.58 17.84 10.71
N GLY A 31 13.87 17.06 11.53
CA GLY A 31 12.55 17.41 12.05
C GLY A 31 11.42 17.36 11.01
N VAL A 32 11.71 17.11 9.73
CA VAL A 32 10.71 17.07 8.65
C VAL A 32 10.03 15.71 8.65
N ARG A 33 8.73 15.70 9.00
CA ARG A 33 7.94 14.46 9.13
C ARG A 33 7.47 13.93 7.78
N VAL A 34 7.30 12.61 7.72
CA VAL A 34 6.61 11.90 6.62
C VAL A 34 5.39 11.16 7.20
N PRO A 35 4.30 11.88 7.55
CA PRO A 35 3.19 11.29 8.29
C PRO A 35 2.27 10.41 7.44
N SER A 36 2.34 10.53 6.11
CA SER A 36 1.42 9.85 5.19
C SER A 36 2.13 9.17 4.01
N MET A 37 1.53 8.10 3.52
CA MET A 37 1.89 7.41 2.27
C MET A 37 0.70 7.42 1.32
N CYS A 38 0.89 7.90 0.09
CA CYS A 38 -0.06 7.68 -1.00
C CYS A 38 0.27 6.35 -1.67
N LEU A 39 -0.66 5.39 -1.62
CA LEU A 39 -0.53 4.04 -2.19
C LEU A 39 -1.30 3.96 -3.51
N SER A 40 -0.82 4.70 -4.51
CA SER A 40 -1.48 4.76 -5.82
C SER A 40 -1.08 3.61 -6.76
N ALA A 41 -0.20 2.71 -6.31
CA ALA A 41 0.13 1.42 -6.93
C ALA A 41 -1.11 0.56 -7.25
N HIS A 42 -2.19 0.71 -6.47
CA HIS A 42 -3.46 0.01 -6.72
C HIS A 42 -4.17 0.45 -8.01
N ARG A 43 -3.66 1.44 -8.75
CA ARG A 43 -4.09 1.68 -10.15
C ARG A 43 -3.66 0.54 -11.08
N ARG A 44 -2.40 0.09 -10.97
CA ARG A 44 -1.84 -1.04 -11.73
C ARG A 44 -2.20 -2.39 -11.14
N PHE A 45 -2.32 -2.47 -9.81
CA PHE A 45 -2.66 -3.72 -9.09
C PHE A 45 -3.94 -3.57 -8.25
N PRO A 46 -5.11 -3.36 -8.88
CA PRO A 46 -6.34 -3.09 -8.16
C PRO A 46 -6.83 -4.28 -7.32
N LEU A 47 -7.37 -4.00 -6.12
CA LEU A 47 -7.93 -5.03 -5.24
C LEU A 47 -9.25 -5.64 -5.78
N GLY A 48 -9.92 -4.93 -6.68
CA GLY A 48 -11.12 -5.38 -7.36
C GLY A 48 -10.85 -6.17 -8.64
N SER A 49 -9.60 -6.41 -9.04
CA SER A 49 -9.32 -7.14 -10.27
C SER A 49 -9.95 -8.53 -10.26
N GLU A 50 -10.57 -8.90 -11.38
CA GLU A 50 -11.06 -10.27 -11.64
C GLU A 50 -9.91 -11.22 -12.00
N ASP A 51 -8.76 -10.69 -12.41
CA ASP A 51 -7.52 -11.45 -12.49
C ASP A 51 -6.98 -11.71 -11.07
N ASP A 52 -7.01 -12.97 -10.67
CA ASP A 52 -6.58 -13.40 -9.33
C ASP A 52 -5.09 -13.15 -9.08
N ALA A 53 -4.24 -13.19 -10.10
CA ALA A 53 -2.81 -12.91 -9.95
C ALA A 53 -2.57 -11.41 -9.69
N VAL A 54 -3.24 -10.53 -10.46
CA VAL A 54 -3.19 -9.08 -10.25
C VAL A 54 -3.75 -8.71 -8.87
N ARG A 55 -4.87 -9.33 -8.48
CA ARG A 55 -5.48 -9.11 -7.17
C ARG A 55 -4.57 -9.56 -6.03
N ALA A 56 -3.92 -10.73 -6.15
CA ALA A 56 -2.97 -11.24 -5.16
C ALA A 56 -1.77 -10.29 -5.00
N GLN A 57 -1.25 -9.75 -6.11
CA GLN A 57 -0.19 -8.73 -6.07
C GLN A 57 -0.65 -7.45 -5.36
N GLY A 58 -1.87 -6.98 -5.65
CA GLY A 58 -2.45 -5.81 -4.97
C GLY A 58 -2.59 -6.00 -3.45
N LEU A 59 -3.00 -7.19 -3.02
CA LEU A 59 -3.07 -7.58 -1.62
C LEU A 59 -1.69 -7.63 -0.95
N GLU A 60 -0.69 -8.19 -1.63
CA GLU A 60 0.69 -8.23 -1.11
C GLU A 60 1.29 -6.82 -0.99
N ILE A 61 1.04 -5.94 -1.97
CA ILE A 61 1.42 -4.52 -1.91
C ILE A 61 0.81 -3.85 -0.68
N MET A 62 -0.49 -4.08 -0.42
CA MET A 62 -1.17 -3.54 0.76
C MET A 62 -0.53 -4.06 2.05
N ARG A 63 -0.26 -5.37 2.13
CA ARG A 63 0.35 -6.01 3.30
C ARG A 63 1.75 -5.43 3.58
N LYS A 64 2.57 -5.28 2.55
CA LYS A 64 3.91 -4.67 2.65
C LYS A 64 3.83 -3.17 3.00
N ALA A 65 2.87 -2.43 2.45
CA ALA A 65 2.68 -1.02 2.77
C ALA A 65 2.29 -0.81 4.25
N ILE A 66 1.42 -1.66 4.80
CA ILE A 66 1.09 -1.65 6.24
C ILE A 66 2.35 -1.89 7.08
N GLN A 67 3.13 -2.92 6.73
CA GLN A 67 4.38 -3.23 7.44
C GLN A 67 5.38 -2.07 7.33
N PHE A 68 5.57 -1.51 6.14
CA PHE A 68 6.43 -0.37 5.92
C PHE A 68 6.02 0.83 6.75
N ALA A 69 4.73 1.15 6.80
CA ALA A 69 4.24 2.26 7.60
C ALA A 69 4.53 2.07 9.10
N GLN A 70 4.47 0.84 9.61
CA GLN A 70 4.85 0.51 10.99
C GLN A 70 6.35 0.74 11.22
N ASP A 71 7.19 0.23 10.32
CA ASP A 71 8.65 0.29 10.45
C ASP A 71 9.18 1.73 10.46
N VAL A 72 8.59 2.63 9.66
CA VAL A 72 9.07 4.02 9.50
C VAL A 72 8.21 5.08 10.21
N GLY A 73 7.15 4.68 10.90
CA GLY A 73 6.30 5.59 11.66
C GLY A 73 5.29 6.41 10.84
N ILE A 74 4.93 5.97 9.63
CA ILE A 74 3.85 6.59 8.85
C ILE A 74 2.51 6.34 9.55
N ARG A 75 1.69 7.38 9.66
CA ARG A 75 0.44 7.39 10.43
C ARG A 75 -0.77 7.06 9.57
N VAL A 76 -0.73 7.43 8.29
CA VAL A 76 -1.86 7.29 7.36
C VAL A 76 -1.36 6.72 6.04
N ILE A 77 -1.97 5.62 5.60
CA ILE A 77 -1.85 5.13 4.21
C ILE A 77 -3.12 5.58 3.49
N GLN A 78 -2.96 6.49 2.53
CA GLN A 78 -4.02 6.93 1.64
C GLN A 78 -4.18 5.91 0.52
N LEU A 79 -5.35 5.29 0.47
CA LEU A 79 -5.70 4.29 -0.55
C LEU A 79 -6.20 4.96 -1.83
N ALA A 80 -5.92 4.34 -2.97
CA ALA A 80 -6.63 4.66 -4.21
C ALA A 80 -8.04 4.05 -4.16
N GLY A 81 -9.08 4.87 -4.32
CA GLY A 81 -10.48 4.47 -4.15
C GLY A 81 -11.11 3.78 -5.37
N TYR A 82 -10.31 3.13 -6.21
CA TYR A 82 -10.78 2.45 -7.42
C TYR A 82 -10.88 0.95 -7.15
N ASP A 83 -12.02 0.35 -7.49
CA ASP A 83 -12.13 -1.11 -7.54
C ASP A 83 -11.28 -1.67 -8.69
N VAL A 84 -11.34 -1.05 -9.86
CA VAL A 84 -10.42 -1.18 -11.00
C VAL A 84 -10.19 0.19 -11.66
N TYR A 85 -9.05 0.39 -12.36
CA TYR A 85 -8.74 1.67 -13.01
C TYR A 85 -8.65 1.56 -14.54
N TYR A 86 -7.88 0.59 -15.06
CA TYR A 86 -7.70 0.38 -16.51
C TYR A 86 -8.72 -0.61 -17.11
N GLN A 87 -9.61 -1.16 -16.29
CA GLN A 87 -10.63 -2.15 -16.67
C GLN A 87 -12.02 -1.56 -16.41
N GLU A 88 -13.05 -2.12 -17.04
CA GLU A 88 -14.44 -1.72 -16.78
C GLU A 88 -14.92 -2.29 -15.43
N ALA A 89 -15.50 -1.44 -14.60
CA ALA A 89 -15.99 -1.82 -13.28
C ALA A 89 -17.35 -2.51 -13.35
N ASN A 90 -17.54 -3.56 -12.58
CA ASN A 90 -18.80 -4.30 -12.49
C ASN A 90 -19.12 -4.70 -11.03
N ASN A 91 -20.15 -5.53 -10.81
CA ASN A 91 -20.54 -5.96 -9.47
C ASN A 91 -19.47 -6.82 -8.79
N GLU A 92 -18.75 -7.63 -9.56
CA GLU A 92 -17.69 -8.49 -9.06
C GLU A 92 -16.45 -7.68 -8.65
N THR A 93 -16.06 -6.67 -9.45
CA THR A 93 -14.93 -5.80 -9.08
C THR A 93 -15.20 -5.05 -7.77
N ARG A 94 -16.42 -4.51 -7.60
CA ARG A 94 -16.85 -3.86 -6.35
C ARG A 94 -16.85 -4.82 -5.17
N ARG A 95 -17.32 -6.06 -5.36
CA ARG A 95 -17.34 -7.11 -4.33
C ARG A 95 -15.91 -7.42 -3.88
N ARG A 96 -15.02 -7.70 -4.84
CA ARG A 96 -13.60 -8.04 -4.62
C ARG A 96 -12.84 -6.92 -3.93
N PHE A 97 -13.05 -5.67 -4.35
CA PHE A 97 -12.42 -4.50 -3.74
C PHE A 97 -12.82 -4.36 -2.27
N ARG A 98 -14.12 -4.43 -1.97
CA ARG A 98 -14.64 -4.39 -0.59
C ARG A 98 -14.04 -5.49 0.27
N ASP A 99 -13.95 -6.71 -0.26
CA ASP A 99 -13.41 -7.84 0.49
C ASP A 99 -11.89 -7.70 0.73
N GLY A 100 -11.16 -7.14 -0.24
CA GLY A 100 -9.75 -6.76 -0.08
C GLY A 100 -9.54 -5.65 0.97
N LEU A 101 -10.41 -4.64 1.03
CA LEU A 101 -10.36 -3.62 2.08
C LEU A 101 -10.61 -4.19 3.47
N LYS A 102 -11.58 -5.10 3.61
CA LYS A 102 -11.83 -5.81 4.88
C LYS A 102 -10.60 -6.58 5.33
N GLU A 103 -9.91 -7.22 4.39
CA GLU A 103 -8.68 -7.96 4.67
C GLU A 103 -7.53 -7.04 5.14
N ALA A 104 -7.34 -5.91 4.47
CA ALA A 104 -6.36 -4.90 4.87
C ALA A 104 -6.60 -4.39 6.31
N LEU A 105 -7.86 -4.17 6.69
CA LEU A 105 -8.24 -3.78 8.04
C LEU A 105 -7.91 -4.86 9.09
N ARG A 106 -8.10 -6.15 8.74
CA ARG A 106 -7.72 -7.26 9.62
C ARG A 106 -6.21 -7.29 9.88
N TRP A 107 -5.39 -7.13 8.84
CA TRP A 107 -3.94 -7.10 9.01
C TRP A 107 -3.45 -5.95 9.88
N ARG A 108 -4.07 -4.77 9.74
CA ARG A 108 -3.80 -3.64 10.62
C ARG A 108 -4.18 -3.95 12.07
N ALA A 109 -5.33 -4.57 12.31
CA ALA A 109 -5.81 -4.87 13.66
C ALA A 109 -4.98 -5.94 14.36
N ALA A 110 -4.50 -6.95 13.63
CA ALA A 110 -3.68 -8.05 14.17
C ALA A 110 -2.25 -7.64 14.55
N ARG A 111 -1.82 -6.43 14.21
CA ARG A 111 -0.45 -5.93 14.46
C ARG A 111 -0.43 -4.71 15.37
N ARG A 112 -1.36 -4.66 16.33
CA ARG A 112 -1.36 -3.68 17.43
C ARG A 112 -0.37 -4.06 18.51
#